data_AF-C5MAH0-F1
#
_entry.id   AF-C5MAH0-F1
#
_cell.length_a   1.000
_cell.length_b   1.000
_cell.length_c   1.000
_cell.angle_alpha   90.00
_cell.angle_beta   90.00
_cell.angle_gamma   90.00
#
_symmetry.space_group_name_H-M   'P 1'
#
loop_
_entity.id
_entity.type
_entity.pdbx_description
1 polymer ?
#
loop_
_entity_poly.entity_id
_entity_poly.type
_entity_poly.pdbx_seq_one_letter_code
_entity_poly.pdbx_strand_id
1 'polypeptide(L)'
;MASFLPDKVDYKNVDTLLLLCDGIIHETTVDEIRNVIDPNFPEDKYEEYVKTFTKPSQTPGFRETIYDIINANTTDAIHSFIILTTALDSRILAPTLTNSLTPIREMSLPERERLLASWRDSPIAAKRRLFRLVSSLTLSTFVRLASDLHLKAIHYPERDLREKAYESQEIDPFKYSFEEKPKFDGAELYLPDIDVIIIGSGAGAGVVAHTLANDGYKTLVLEKGRYFSNLELNFNDKDGVQELYQGGGALTTTNQQMFILAGSTFGGGTTVNWSACLKTPFKVRKEWYDDYGVEF
;
A
#
# COMPACT_ATOMS: atom_id res chain seq x y z
N MET A 1 28.45 -12.25 -9.24
CA MET A 1 28.50 -13.45 -8.37
C MET A 1 27.06 -13.76 -8.01
N ALA A 2 26.58 -14.98 -8.28
CA ALA A 2 25.25 -15.38 -7.83
C ALA A 2 25.20 -15.29 -6.30
N SER A 3 24.24 -14.54 -5.76
CA SER A 3 23.99 -14.44 -4.32
C SER A 3 23.60 -15.82 -3.80
N PHE A 4 24.17 -16.28 -2.69
CA PHE A 4 23.76 -17.52 -2.01
C PHE A 4 22.42 -17.37 -1.25
N LEU A 5 21.82 -16.18 -1.27
CA LEU A 5 20.56 -15.89 -0.60
C LEU A 5 19.38 -16.26 -1.50
N PRO A 6 18.29 -16.81 -0.93
CA PRO A 6 17.11 -17.15 -1.71
C PRO A 6 16.40 -15.89 -2.22
N ASP A 7 15.76 -15.99 -3.38
CA ASP A 7 15.01 -14.89 -4.01
C ASP A 7 13.59 -14.72 -3.44
N LYS A 8 13.26 -15.43 -2.35
CA LYS A 8 12.03 -15.28 -1.58
C LYS A 8 12.34 -15.38 -0.09
N VAL A 9 11.60 -14.63 0.72
CA VAL A 9 11.64 -14.79 2.18
C VAL A 9 10.87 -16.03 2.59
N ASP A 10 11.28 -16.66 3.68
CA ASP A 10 10.48 -17.70 4.31
C ASP A 10 9.63 -17.13 5.45
N TYR A 11 8.74 -17.97 5.95
CA TYR A 11 7.85 -17.64 7.04
C TYR A 11 8.57 -17.44 8.39
N LYS A 12 9.74 -18.06 8.59
CA LYS A 12 10.53 -17.88 9.81
C LYS A 12 11.12 -16.46 9.87
N ASN A 13 11.52 -15.89 8.73
CA ASN A 13 11.94 -14.49 8.63
C ASN A 13 10.80 -13.55 9.05
N VAL A 14 9.57 -13.83 8.61
CA VAL A 14 8.38 -13.06 8.95
C VAL A 14 8.03 -13.16 10.43
N ASP A 15 8.20 -14.32 11.06
CA ASP A 15 7.88 -14.53 12.48
C ASP A 15 8.68 -13.61 13.42
N THR A 16 9.95 -13.33 13.11
CA THR A 16 10.76 -12.38 13.89
C THR A 16 10.20 -10.96 13.81
N LEU A 17 9.71 -10.57 12.63
CA LEU A 17 9.09 -9.26 12.43
C LEU A 17 7.73 -9.17 13.17
N LEU A 18 6.92 -10.22 13.17
CA LEU A 18 5.63 -10.25 13.87
C LEU A 18 5.76 -9.92 15.36
N LEU A 19 6.80 -10.44 16.01
CA LEU A 19 7.05 -10.14 17.43
C LEU A 19 7.33 -8.67 17.68
N LEU A 20 7.97 -7.99 16.72
CA LEU A 20 8.20 -6.55 16.76
C LEU A 20 6.91 -5.77 16.43
N CYS A 21 6.07 -6.26 15.52
CA CYS A 21 4.76 -5.68 15.23
C CYS A 21 3.87 -5.65 16.49
N ASP A 22 3.90 -6.73 17.28
CA ASP A 22 3.19 -6.80 18.56
C ASP A 22 3.67 -5.74 19.57
N GLY A 23 4.89 -5.21 19.43
CA GLY A 23 5.38 -4.10 20.24
C GLY A 23 4.93 -2.71 19.74
N ILE A 24 4.25 -2.65 18.59
CA ILE A 24 3.66 -1.41 18.04
C ILE A 24 2.16 -1.36 18.32
N ILE A 25 1.45 -2.46 18.08
CA ILE A 25 0.01 -2.62 18.39
C ILE A 25 -0.13 -3.88 19.25
N HIS A 26 -0.81 -3.76 20.39
CA HIS A 26 -1.03 -4.85 21.32
C HIS A 26 -2.42 -4.76 21.95
N GLU A 27 -2.72 -5.73 22.82
CA GLU A 27 -3.96 -5.84 23.57
C GLU A 27 -4.34 -4.52 24.27
N THR A 28 -5.63 -4.18 24.27
CA THR A 28 -6.23 -3.03 24.96
C THR A 28 -7.47 -3.47 25.74
N THR A 29 -8.04 -2.59 26.55
CA THR A 29 -9.22 -2.86 27.38
C THR A 29 -10.44 -2.06 26.93
N VAL A 30 -11.63 -2.53 27.31
CA VAL A 30 -12.90 -1.82 27.05
C VAL A 30 -12.90 -0.41 27.63
N ASP A 31 -12.34 -0.24 28.83
CA ASP A 31 -12.27 1.06 29.52
C ASP A 31 -11.39 2.07 28.77
N GLU A 32 -10.30 1.62 28.15
CA GLU A 32 -9.40 2.48 27.36
C GLU A 32 -10.04 2.96 26.06
N ILE A 33 -10.84 2.11 25.39
CA ILE A 33 -11.39 2.42 24.07
C ILE A 33 -12.76 3.13 24.12
N ARG A 34 -13.48 3.08 25.25
CA ARG A 34 -14.86 3.58 25.38
C ARG A 34 -15.07 5.02 24.90
N ASN A 35 -14.07 5.88 25.09
CA ASN A 35 -14.17 7.30 24.78
C ASN A 35 -13.63 7.68 23.39
N VAL A 36 -13.12 6.70 22.62
CA VAL A 36 -12.49 6.95 21.32
C VAL A 36 -13.15 6.22 20.15
N ILE A 37 -14.09 5.30 20.43
CA ILE A 37 -14.89 4.62 19.41
C ILE A 37 -16.26 5.31 19.21
N ASP A 38 -17.00 4.90 18.19
CA ASP A 38 -18.34 5.39 17.87
C ASP A 38 -19.26 5.32 19.12
N PRO A 39 -19.86 6.43 19.57
CA PRO A 39 -20.82 6.44 20.67
C PRO A 39 -22.03 5.51 20.47
N ASN A 40 -22.34 5.15 19.23
CA ASN A 40 -23.41 4.22 18.86
C ASN A 40 -22.93 2.77 18.70
N PHE A 41 -21.66 2.47 18.98
CA PHE A 41 -21.13 1.11 18.89
C PHE A 41 -21.87 0.18 19.89
N PRO A 42 -22.33 -1.01 19.46
CA PRO A 42 -23.14 -1.87 20.33
C PRO A 42 -22.40 -2.30 21.61
N GLU A 43 -23.04 -2.08 22.75
CA GLU A 43 -22.46 -2.32 24.08
C GLU A 43 -22.05 -3.80 24.29
N ASP A 44 -22.79 -4.74 23.71
CA ASP A 44 -22.51 -6.17 23.76
C ASP A 44 -21.30 -6.60 22.90
N LYS A 45 -20.77 -5.69 22.06
CA LYS A 45 -19.67 -5.96 21.12
C LYS A 45 -18.29 -5.48 21.58
N TYR A 46 -18.21 -4.71 22.65
CA TYR A 46 -16.93 -4.20 23.18
C TYR A 46 -15.94 -5.32 23.51
N GLU A 47 -16.41 -6.34 24.24
CA GLU A 47 -15.61 -7.50 24.64
C GLU A 47 -15.11 -8.33 23.45
N GLU A 48 -15.92 -8.44 22.39
CA GLU A 48 -15.54 -9.11 21.15
C GLU A 48 -14.47 -8.30 20.42
N TYR A 49 -14.65 -6.99 20.32
CA TYR A 49 -13.75 -6.11 19.59
C TYR A 49 -12.33 -6.09 20.15
N VAL A 50 -12.17 -5.94 21.48
CA VAL A 50 -10.84 -5.93 22.13
C VAL A 50 -10.14 -7.30 22.10
N LYS A 51 -10.85 -8.39 21.78
CA LYS A 51 -10.27 -9.74 21.65
C LYS A 51 -9.92 -10.11 20.21
N THR A 52 -10.64 -9.56 19.23
CA THR A 52 -10.58 -10.02 17.84
C THR A 52 -9.67 -9.17 16.95
N PHE A 53 -9.39 -7.92 17.33
CA PHE A 53 -8.60 -7.01 16.49
C PHE A 53 -7.65 -6.13 17.30
N THR A 54 -6.69 -6.74 17.98
CA THR A 54 -5.77 -6.02 18.90
C THR A 54 -4.31 -6.38 18.79
N LYS A 55 -3.96 -7.56 18.27
CA LYS A 55 -2.56 -8.00 18.18
C LYS A 55 -2.19 -8.47 16.79
N PRO A 56 -1.19 -7.87 16.12
CA PRO A 56 -0.76 -8.27 14.79
C PRO A 56 -0.49 -9.77 14.63
N SER A 57 0.22 -10.39 15.56
CA SER A 57 0.53 -11.83 15.50
C SER A 57 -0.69 -12.75 15.65
N GLN A 58 -1.80 -12.25 16.18
CA GLN A 58 -3.06 -12.99 16.33
C GLN A 58 -4.11 -12.57 15.30
N THR A 59 -3.83 -11.53 14.50
CA THR A 59 -4.77 -11.02 13.49
C THR A 59 -4.79 -11.97 12.29
N PRO A 60 -5.94 -12.54 11.91
CA PRO A 60 -6.03 -13.46 10.77
C PRO A 60 -5.50 -12.83 9.47
N GLY A 61 -4.63 -13.55 8.76
CA GLY A 61 -4.07 -13.09 7.49
C GLY A 61 -2.94 -12.07 7.60
N PHE A 62 -2.56 -11.62 8.82
CA PHE A 62 -1.52 -10.60 9.00
C PHE A 62 -0.16 -11.13 8.57
N ARG A 63 0.19 -12.35 8.99
CA ARG A 63 1.44 -13.02 8.64
C ARG A 63 1.60 -13.22 7.15
N GLU A 64 0.56 -13.71 6.49
CA GLU A 64 0.49 -13.94 5.05
C GLU A 64 0.61 -12.62 4.28
N THR A 65 -0.08 -11.57 4.75
CA THR A 65 -0.03 -10.25 4.11
C THR A 65 1.36 -9.63 4.19
N ILE A 66 2.06 -9.76 5.33
CA ILE A 66 3.47 -9.33 5.43
C ILE A 66 4.37 -10.16 4.50
N TYR A 67 4.18 -11.48 4.46
CA TYR A 67 4.92 -12.36 3.56
C TYR A 67 4.76 -11.93 2.09
N ASP A 68 3.54 -11.64 1.66
CA ASP A 68 3.23 -11.22 0.29
C ASP A 68 3.83 -9.84 -0.02
N ILE A 69 3.70 -8.87 0.89
CA ILE A 69 4.28 -7.52 0.72
C ILE A 69 5.80 -7.60 0.53
N ILE A 70 6.49 -8.39 1.35
CA ILE A 70 7.95 -8.50 1.24
C ILE A 70 8.36 -9.22 -0.04
N ASN A 71 7.68 -10.30 -0.42
CA ASN A 71 8.00 -11.05 -1.64
C ASN A 71 7.58 -10.34 -2.95
N ALA A 72 6.73 -9.32 -2.89
CA ALA A 72 6.38 -8.48 -4.03
C ALA A 72 7.43 -7.38 -4.34
N ASN A 73 8.48 -7.26 -3.51
CA ASN A 73 9.56 -6.29 -3.71
C ASN A 73 10.68 -6.83 -4.62
N THR A 74 11.68 -5.99 -4.90
CA THR A 74 12.86 -6.38 -5.69
C THR A 74 13.68 -7.44 -4.96
N THR A 75 14.43 -8.25 -5.73
CA THR A 75 15.35 -9.27 -5.18
C THR A 75 16.32 -8.68 -4.15
N ASP A 76 16.87 -7.49 -4.40
CA ASP A 76 17.77 -6.81 -3.46
C ASP A 76 17.09 -6.47 -2.13
N ALA A 77 15.82 -6.06 -2.16
CA ALA A 77 15.06 -5.77 -0.96
C ALA A 77 14.74 -7.05 -0.18
N ILE A 78 14.42 -8.14 -0.88
CA ILE A 78 14.20 -9.48 -0.30
C ILE A 78 15.48 -9.96 0.40
N HIS A 79 16.63 -9.92 -0.29
CA HIS A 79 17.92 -10.31 0.29
C HIS A 79 18.29 -9.46 1.52
N SER A 80 18.06 -8.14 1.45
CA SER A 80 18.27 -7.24 2.59
C SER A 80 17.40 -7.60 3.79
N PHE A 81 16.15 -7.98 3.56
CA PHE A 81 15.23 -8.42 4.61
C PHE A 81 15.66 -9.75 5.26
N ILE A 82 16.12 -10.71 4.46
CA ILE A 82 16.64 -12.00 4.95
C ILE A 82 17.86 -11.77 5.85
N ILE A 83 18.82 -10.95 5.39
CA ILE A 83 20.02 -10.62 6.18
C ILE A 83 19.63 -9.97 7.51
N LEU A 84 18.71 -8.99 7.47
CA LEU A 84 18.26 -8.28 8.65
C LEU A 84 17.61 -9.22 9.67
N THR A 85 16.61 -10.01 9.25
CA THR A 85 15.87 -10.91 10.14
C THR A 85 16.78 -12.02 10.69
N THR A 86 17.72 -12.52 9.89
CA THR A 86 18.76 -13.46 10.35
C THR A 86 19.68 -12.84 11.41
N ALA A 87 20.08 -11.57 11.23
CA ALA A 87 20.89 -10.85 12.22
C ALA A 87 20.11 -10.61 13.53
N LEU A 88 18.82 -10.28 13.45
CA LEU A 88 17.94 -10.06 14.61
C LEU A 88 17.66 -11.35 15.39
N ASP A 89 17.66 -12.51 14.75
CA ASP A 89 17.52 -13.82 15.41
C ASP A 89 18.84 -14.35 15.99
N SER A 90 19.98 -13.75 15.65
CA SER A 90 21.30 -14.22 16.09
C SER A 90 21.67 -13.68 17.47
N ARG A 91 22.01 -14.56 18.42
CA ARG A 91 22.52 -14.14 19.75
C ARG A 91 23.82 -13.33 19.70
N ILE A 92 24.56 -13.43 18.60
CA ILE A 92 25.85 -12.75 18.40
C ILE A 92 25.64 -11.39 17.73
N LEU A 93 24.80 -11.33 16.70
CA LEU A 93 24.62 -10.11 15.90
C LEU A 93 23.52 -9.20 16.45
N ALA A 94 22.44 -9.78 17.00
CA ALA A 94 21.29 -9.04 17.49
C ALA A 94 21.64 -7.93 18.49
N PRO A 95 22.55 -8.12 19.47
CA PRO A 95 22.87 -7.08 20.46
C PRO A 95 23.32 -5.74 19.85
N THR A 96 23.95 -5.75 18.67
CA THR A 96 24.35 -4.52 17.96
C THR A 96 23.14 -3.70 17.50
N LEU A 97 22.06 -4.39 17.12
CA LEU A 97 20.81 -3.80 16.68
C LEU A 97 19.91 -3.52 17.90
N THR A 98 19.76 -4.49 18.80
CA THR A 98 18.76 -4.46 19.88
C THR A 98 19.23 -3.78 21.17
N ASN A 99 20.53 -3.56 21.34
CA ASN A 99 21.12 -3.17 22.63
C ASN A 99 20.77 -4.16 23.78
N SER A 100 20.47 -5.42 23.46
CA SER A 100 20.10 -6.45 24.44
C SER A 100 20.70 -7.80 24.09
N LEU A 101 21.09 -8.56 25.10
CA LEU A 101 21.52 -9.96 24.96
C LEU A 101 20.33 -10.94 24.90
N THR A 102 19.14 -10.48 25.29
CA THR A 102 17.90 -11.25 25.16
C THR A 102 17.48 -11.27 23.70
N PRO A 103 17.33 -12.44 23.05
CA PRO A 103 16.75 -12.55 21.72
C PRO A 103 15.32 -12.02 21.67
N ILE A 104 14.89 -11.47 20.54
CA ILE A 104 13.53 -10.91 20.37
C ILE A 104 12.43 -11.93 20.72
N ARG A 105 12.64 -13.20 20.37
CA ARG A 105 11.74 -14.32 20.68
C ARG A 105 11.56 -14.57 22.19
N GLU A 106 12.53 -14.16 22.99
CA GLU A 106 12.56 -14.31 24.46
C GLU A 106 12.19 -13.01 25.18
N MET A 107 12.14 -11.87 24.47
CA MET A 107 11.73 -10.59 25.06
C MET A 107 10.24 -10.62 25.44
N SER A 108 9.92 -10.09 26.61
CA SER A 108 8.57 -9.68 27.01
C SER A 108 8.07 -8.50 26.16
N LEU A 109 6.76 -8.26 26.15
CA LEU A 109 6.18 -7.12 25.43
C LEU A 109 6.80 -5.76 25.85
N PRO A 110 6.95 -5.43 27.15
CA PRO A 110 7.61 -4.18 27.56
C PRO A 110 9.09 -4.07 27.17
N GLU A 111 9.78 -5.19 26.95
CA GLU A 111 11.15 -5.17 26.40
C GLU A 111 11.15 -4.86 24.91
N ARG A 112 10.19 -5.40 24.15
CA ARG A 112 10.04 -5.09 22.71
C ARG A 112 9.63 -3.64 22.47
N GLU A 113 8.74 -3.10 23.30
CA GLU A 113 8.37 -1.67 23.26
C GLU A 113 9.58 -0.76 23.51
N ARG A 114 10.36 -1.06 24.56
CA ARG A 114 11.60 -0.31 24.86
C ARG A 114 12.62 -0.43 23.74
N LEU A 115 12.75 -1.61 23.13
CA LEU A 115 13.59 -1.82 21.95
C LEU A 115 13.16 -0.92 20.79
N LEU A 116 11.87 -0.91 20.44
CA LEU A 116 11.33 -0.10 19.35
C LEU A 116 11.50 1.40 19.61
N ALA A 117 11.24 1.85 20.84
CA ALA A 117 11.52 3.23 21.25
C ALA A 117 13.02 3.57 21.11
N SER A 118 13.91 2.66 21.50
CA SER A 118 15.36 2.86 21.35
C SER A 118 15.79 2.97 19.88
N TRP A 119 15.08 2.31 18.96
CA TRP A 119 15.32 2.44 17.52
C TRP A 119 14.79 3.76 16.97
N ARG A 120 13.56 4.16 17.38
CA ARG A 120 12.93 5.42 16.99
C ARG A 120 13.81 6.63 17.34
N ASP A 121 14.32 6.64 18.57
CA ASP A 121 15.02 7.79 19.15
C ASP A 121 16.55 7.68 18.98
N SER A 122 17.03 6.68 18.24
CA SER A 122 18.46 6.43 18.05
C SER A 122 19.16 7.56 17.28
N PRO A 123 20.40 7.94 17.64
CA PRO A 123 21.23 8.80 16.78
C PRO A 123 21.68 8.07 15.49
N ILE A 124 21.61 6.74 15.46
CA ILE A 124 22.02 5.92 14.31
C ILE A 124 20.90 5.84 13.28
N ALA A 125 21.13 6.36 12.08
CA ALA A 125 20.13 6.39 10.99
C ALA A 125 19.59 5.01 10.61
N ALA A 126 20.45 3.98 10.63
CA ALA A 126 20.05 2.60 10.36
C ALA A 126 19.01 2.10 11.38
N LYS A 127 19.17 2.38 12.69
CA LYS A 127 18.20 1.98 13.72
C LYS A 127 16.86 2.71 13.53
N ARG A 128 16.88 4.00 13.23
CA ARG A 128 15.65 4.75 12.92
C ARG A 128 14.92 4.19 11.67
N ARG A 129 15.68 3.73 10.68
CA ARG A 129 15.12 3.07 9.49
C ARG A 129 14.44 1.75 9.84
N LEU A 130 15.03 0.95 10.75
CA LEU A 130 14.39 -0.27 11.25
C LEU A 130 13.06 0.03 11.94
N PHE A 131 13.01 1.03 12.83
CA PHE A 131 11.75 1.43 13.46
C PHE A 131 10.68 1.82 12.43
N ARG A 132 11.04 2.62 11.42
CA ARG A 132 10.09 3.02 10.36
C ARG A 132 9.60 1.83 9.55
N LEU A 133 10.49 0.88 9.22
CA LEU A 133 10.11 -0.34 8.51
C LEU A 133 9.09 -1.15 9.30
N VAL A 134 9.38 -1.46 10.57
CA VAL A 134 8.45 -2.21 11.44
C VAL A 134 7.14 -1.44 11.57
N SER A 135 7.18 -0.17 11.99
CA SER A 135 5.97 0.61 12.23
C SER A 135 5.09 0.75 10.98
N SER A 136 5.69 1.03 9.83
CA SER A 136 4.92 1.24 8.59
C SER A 136 4.30 -0.06 8.10
N LEU A 137 5.03 -1.17 8.15
CA LEU A 137 4.48 -2.50 7.82
C LEU A 137 3.40 -2.89 8.82
N THR A 138 3.59 -2.63 10.12
CA THR A 138 2.58 -2.94 11.12
C THR A 138 1.29 -2.18 10.86
N LEU A 139 1.36 -0.85 10.82
CA LEU A 139 0.18 0.00 10.67
C LEU A 139 -0.52 -0.23 9.33
N SER A 140 0.24 -0.30 8.22
CA SER A 140 -0.37 -0.47 6.89
C SER A 140 -1.03 -1.84 6.71
N THR A 141 -0.43 -2.92 7.21
CA THR A 141 -1.05 -4.25 7.16
C THR A 141 -2.24 -4.35 8.11
N PHE A 142 -2.14 -3.75 9.30
CA PHE A 142 -3.24 -3.78 10.28
C PHE A 142 -4.48 -3.10 9.70
N VAL A 143 -4.35 -1.89 9.16
CA VAL A 143 -5.47 -1.15 8.54
C VAL A 143 -6.11 -1.94 7.39
N ARG A 144 -5.32 -2.58 6.53
CA ARG A 144 -5.86 -3.40 5.41
C ARG A 144 -6.67 -4.62 5.88
N LEU A 145 -6.39 -5.11 7.07
CA LEU A 145 -7.05 -6.28 7.66
C LEU A 145 -8.14 -5.89 8.66
N ALA A 146 -8.52 -4.61 8.69
CA ALA A 146 -9.63 -4.12 9.49
C ALA A 146 -10.87 -5.02 9.33
N SER A 147 -11.34 -5.55 10.45
CA SER A 147 -12.59 -6.30 10.49
C SER A 147 -13.78 -5.35 10.34
N ASP A 148 -14.93 -5.86 9.90
CA ASP A 148 -16.17 -5.05 9.85
C ASP A 148 -16.52 -4.48 11.24
N LEU A 149 -16.16 -5.21 12.31
CA LEU A 149 -16.34 -4.73 13.68
C LEU A 149 -15.43 -3.54 14.00
N HIS A 150 -14.17 -3.57 13.55
CA HIS A 150 -13.26 -2.43 13.66
C HIS A 150 -13.78 -1.21 12.88
N LEU A 151 -14.22 -1.41 11.62
CA LEU A 151 -14.77 -0.35 10.79
C LEU A 151 -15.98 0.32 11.46
N LYS A 152 -16.91 -0.47 12.00
CA LYS A 152 -18.04 0.02 12.82
C LYS A 152 -17.57 0.81 14.03
N ALA A 153 -16.57 0.31 14.75
CA ALA A 153 -16.05 0.97 15.95
C ALA A 153 -15.46 2.35 15.64
N ILE A 154 -14.90 2.58 14.45
CA ILE A 154 -14.31 3.88 14.08
C ILE A 154 -15.25 4.75 13.24
N HIS A 155 -16.54 4.42 13.18
CA HIS A 155 -17.54 5.11 12.34
C HIS A 155 -17.15 5.14 10.86
N TYR A 156 -16.37 4.16 10.40
CA TYR A 156 -16.08 4.02 8.99
C TYR A 156 -17.31 3.41 8.34
N PRO A 157 -17.95 4.08 7.36
CA PRO A 157 -19.02 3.46 6.61
C PRO A 157 -18.43 2.17 6.06
N GLU A 158 -19.08 1.05 6.37
CA GLU A 158 -18.61 -0.28 6.00
C GLU A 158 -18.39 -0.39 4.48
N ARG A 159 -18.30 -1.59 3.96
CA ARG A 159 -18.24 -1.82 2.51
C ARG A 159 -19.62 -1.59 1.87
N ASP A 160 -20.13 -0.36 1.94
CA ASP A 160 -21.39 0.09 1.31
C ASP A 160 -21.19 0.06 -0.20
N LEU A 161 -21.49 -1.10 -0.78
CA LEU A 161 -21.48 -1.34 -2.22
C LEU A 161 -22.63 -0.57 -2.85
N ARG A 162 -22.39 0.69 -3.14
CA ARG A 162 -23.33 1.49 -3.93
C ARG A 162 -23.16 1.16 -5.39
N GLU A 163 -24.14 0.45 -5.96
CA GLU A 163 -24.24 0.29 -7.42
C GLU A 163 -24.42 1.65 -8.13
N LYS A 164 -24.97 2.64 -7.42
CA LYS A 164 -25.15 4.02 -7.89
C LYS A 164 -24.74 5.02 -6.81
N ALA A 165 -24.01 6.04 -7.19
CA ALA A 165 -23.66 7.17 -6.34
C ALA A 165 -24.90 7.99 -5.92
N TYR A 166 -25.93 8.06 -6.79
CA TYR A 166 -27.21 8.73 -6.54
C TYR A 166 -28.32 8.06 -7.38
N GLU A 167 -29.57 8.17 -6.95
CA GLU A 167 -30.72 7.44 -7.53
C GLU A 167 -30.88 7.65 -9.05
N SER A 168 -30.64 8.88 -9.51
CA SER A 168 -30.75 9.27 -10.92
C SER A 168 -29.51 8.99 -11.76
N GLN A 169 -28.49 8.30 -11.23
CA GLN A 169 -27.30 7.97 -12.00
C GLN A 169 -27.66 6.95 -13.09
N GLU A 170 -27.39 7.34 -14.34
CA GLU A 170 -27.31 6.43 -15.47
C GLU A 170 -25.87 5.91 -15.59
N ILE A 171 -25.71 4.59 -15.59
CA ILE A 171 -24.41 3.95 -15.73
C ILE A 171 -24.13 3.77 -17.21
N ASP A 172 -23.00 4.30 -17.67
CA ASP A 172 -22.54 4.07 -19.05
C ASP A 172 -22.24 2.57 -19.25
N PRO A 173 -22.91 1.89 -20.20
CA PRO A 173 -22.66 0.47 -20.46
C PRO A 173 -21.33 0.23 -21.20
N PHE A 174 -20.64 1.29 -21.65
CA PHE A 174 -19.40 1.18 -22.41
C PHE A 174 -18.34 0.42 -21.62
N LYS A 175 -17.65 -0.49 -22.32
CA LYS A 175 -16.50 -1.24 -21.79
C LYS A 175 -15.36 -1.14 -22.78
N TYR A 176 -14.18 -0.82 -22.26
CA TYR A 176 -12.95 -0.86 -23.03
C TYR A 176 -12.61 -2.31 -23.42
N SER A 177 -12.23 -2.49 -24.68
CA SER A 177 -11.57 -3.69 -25.18
C SER A 177 -10.07 -3.44 -25.25
N PHE A 178 -9.26 -4.39 -24.78
CA PHE A 178 -7.80 -4.28 -24.77
C PHE A 178 -7.19 -5.34 -25.67
N GLU A 179 -6.13 -4.95 -26.37
CA GLU A 179 -5.23 -5.89 -27.02
C GLU A 179 -4.33 -6.53 -25.96
N GLU A 180 -4.21 -7.86 -25.99
CA GLU A 180 -3.38 -8.59 -25.05
C GLU A 180 -1.89 -8.44 -25.39
N LYS A 181 -1.06 -8.24 -24.36
CA LYS A 181 0.39 -8.28 -24.55
C LYS A 181 0.84 -9.71 -24.92
N PRO A 182 1.96 -9.88 -25.66
CA PRO A 182 2.52 -11.18 -25.91
C PRO A 182 2.82 -11.97 -24.62
N LYS A 183 2.58 -13.29 -24.65
CA LYS A 183 2.64 -14.16 -23.46
C LYS A 183 3.93 -14.97 -23.30
N PHE A 184 4.84 -14.90 -24.26
CA PHE A 184 6.12 -15.61 -24.24
C PHE A 184 7.29 -14.66 -24.48
N ASP A 185 8.46 -15.02 -23.95
CA ASP A 185 9.65 -14.20 -24.04
C ASP A 185 10.19 -14.11 -25.47
N GLY A 186 10.68 -12.94 -25.86
CA GLY A 186 11.13 -12.65 -27.22
C GLY A 186 10.01 -12.51 -28.27
N ALA A 187 8.73 -12.53 -27.88
CA ALA A 187 7.63 -12.27 -28.79
C ALA A 187 7.58 -10.79 -29.22
N GLU A 188 7.36 -10.54 -30.51
CA GLU A 188 7.16 -9.20 -31.05
C GLU A 188 5.68 -8.97 -31.39
N LEU A 189 5.14 -7.84 -30.95
CA LEU A 189 3.80 -7.38 -31.32
C LEU A 189 3.93 -6.33 -32.42
N TYR A 190 3.43 -6.65 -33.61
CA TYR A 190 3.39 -5.72 -34.74
C TYR A 190 2.01 -5.08 -34.89
N LEU A 191 1.92 -3.78 -34.62
CA LEU A 191 0.72 -2.97 -34.78
C LEU A 191 1.00 -1.87 -35.83
N PRO A 192 0.72 -2.13 -37.12
CA PRO A 192 0.91 -1.13 -38.16
C PRO A 192 -0.13 -0.01 -38.06
N ASP A 193 0.16 1.09 -38.75
CA ASP A 193 -0.75 2.24 -38.92
C ASP A 193 -1.15 2.88 -37.58
N ILE A 194 -0.18 3.12 -36.70
CA ILE A 194 -0.35 3.91 -35.49
C ILE A 194 0.41 5.23 -35.69
N ASP A 195 -0.28 6.35 -35.52
CA ASP A 195 0.32 7.67 -35.67
C ASP A 195 0.98 8.15 -34.37
N VAL A 196 0.35 7.84 -33.23
CA VAL A 196 0.79 8.32 -31.91
C VAL A 196 0.72 7.21 -30.87
N ILE A 197 1.76 7.12 -30.03
CA ILE A 197 1.79 6.23 -28.87
C ILE A 197 1.74 7.09 -27.59
N ILE A 198 0.78 6.79 -26.72
CA ILE A 198 0.65 7.36 -25.38
C ILE A 198 1.08 6.29 -24.38
N ILE A 199 2.10 6.59 -23.58
CA ILE A 199 2.61 5.66 -22.57
C ILE A 199 2.04 6.06 -21.20
N GLY A 200 1.19 5.19 -20.66
CA GLY A 200 0.42 5.38 -19.42
C GLY A 200 -0.97 5.97 -19.70
N SER A 201 -1.98 5.42 -19.04
CA SER A 201 -3.38 5.84 -19.15
C SER A 201 -3.82 6.84 -18.07
N GLY A 202 -2.86 7.54 -17.44
CA GLY A 202 -3.09 8.45 -16.32
C GLY A 202 -3.91 9.70 -16.66
N ALA A 203 -3.98 10.65 -15.72
CA ALA A 203 -4.85 11.84 -15.78
C ALA A 203 -4.87 12.61 -17.11
N GLY A 204 -3.71 12.77 -17.76
CA GLY A 204 -3.61 13.50 -19.03
C GLY A 204 -3.91 12.65 -20.27
N ALA A 205 -3.82 11.33 -20.16
CA ALA A 205 -3.84 10.44 -21.32
C ALA A 205 -5.20 10.44 -22.03
N GLY A 206 -6.29 10.41 -21.27
CA GLY A 206 -7.64 10.44 -21.85
C GLY A 206 -7.93 11.72 -22.64
N VAL A 207 -7.47 12.87 -22.12
CA VAL A 207 -7.63 14.16 -22.79
C VAL A 207 -6.81 14.20 -24.08
N VAL A 208 -5.54 13.79 -24.02
CA VAL A 208 -4.66 13.74 -25.19
C VAL A 208 -5.19 12.79 -26.25
N ALA A 209 -5.61 11.58 -25.85
CA ALA A 209 -6.18 10.58 -26.76
C ALA A 209 -7.46 11.11 -27.44
N HIS A 210 -8.34 11.78 -26.69
CA HIS A 210 -9.56 12.37 -27.23
C HIS A 210 -9.26 13.45 -28.28
N THR A 211 -8.36 14.39 -27.97
CA THR A 211 -7.97 15.46 -28.90
C THR A 211 -7.36 14.89 -30.18
N LEU A 212 -6.40 13.98 -30.05
CA LEU A 212 -5.75 13.35 -31.21
C LEU A 212 -6.72 12.54 -32.07
N ALA A 213 -7.62 11.78 -31.44
CA ALA A 213 -8.63 11.00 -32.16
C ALA A 213 -9.61 11.91 -32.93
N ASN A 214 -10.02 13.04 -32.35
CA ASN A 214 -10.87 14.03 -33.03
C ASN A 214 -10.18 14.66 -34.25
N ASP A 215 -8.86 14.82 -34.19
CA ASP A 215 -8.05 15.31 -35.30
C ASP A 215 -7.73 14.21 -36.35
N GLY A 216 -8.23 12.99 -36.14
CA GLY A 216 -8.12 11.87 -37.06
C GLY A 216 -6.89 10.98 -36.87
N TYR A 217 -6.09 11.19 -35.81
CA TYR A 217 -4.93 10.36 -35.52
C TYR A 217 -5.32 9.02 -34.91
N LYS A 218 -4.74 7.94 -35.42
CA LYS A 218 -4.85 6.61 -34.84
C LYS A 218 -3.86 6.47 -33.68
N THR A 219 -4.40 6.47 -32.46
CA THR A 219 -3.63 6.55 -31.22
C THR A 219 -3.62 5.21 -30.48
N LEU A 220 -2.45 4.78 -30.01
CA LEU A 220 -2.27 3.60 -29.15
C LEU A 220 -1.93 4.03 -27.72
N VAL A 221 -2.74 3.62 -26.74
CA VAL A 221 -2.45 3.84 -25.31
C VAL A 221 -1.88 2.55 -24.72
N LEU A 222 -0.70 2.64 -24.11
CA LEU A 222 -0.04 1.53 -23.43
C LEU A 222 -0.14 1.72 -21.93
N GLU A 223 -0.78 0.78 -21.23
CA GLU A 223 -0.92 0.81 -19.77
C GLU A 223 -0.30 -0.45 -19.16
N LYS A 224 0.44 -0.29 -18.05
CA LYS A 224 1.02 -1.42 -17.30
C LYS A 224 0.01 -2.08 -16.38
N GLY A 225 -0.96 -1.31 -15.89
CA GLY A 225 -1.99 -1.71 -14.95
C GLY A 225 -3.20 -2.34 -15.64
N ARG A 226 -4.00 -3.05 -14.86
CA ARG A 226 -5.25 -3.66 -15.33
C ARG A 226 -6.39 -2.64 -15.34
N TYR A 227 -7.29 -2.78 -16.31
CA TYR A 227 -8.61 -2.15 -16.28
C TYR A 227 -9.58 -2.95 -15.41
N PHE A 228 -10.26 -2.26 -14.51
CA PHE A 228 -11.34 -2.80 -13.71
C PHE A 228 -12.62 -2.09 -14.11
N SER A 229 -13.65 -2.85 -14.49
CA SER A 229 -14.99 -2.30 -14.61
C SER A 229 -15.56 -1.96 -13.23
N ASN A 230 -16.57 -1.08 -13.17
CA ASN A 230 -17.20 -0.68 -11.91
C ASN A 230 -17.69 -1.87 -11.07
N LEU A 231 -18.10 -2.98 -11.70
CA LEU A 231 -18.57 -4.19 -11.02
C LEU A 231 -17.43 -5.07 -10.47
N GLU A 232 -16.20 -4.87 -10.94
CA GLU A 232 -15.02 -5.60 -10.45
C GLU A 232 -14.36 -4.89 -9.27
N LEU A 233 -14.63 -3.59 -9.08
CA LEU A 233 -14.13 -2.84 -7.93
C LEU A 233 -14.89 -3.28 -6.67
N ASN A 234 -14.16 -3.95 -5.78
CA ASN A 234 -14.64 -4.29 -4.46
C ASN A 234 -14.15 -3.23 -3.45
N PHE A 235 -14.97 -2.88 -2.47
CA PHE A 235 -14.60 -1.94 -1.40
C PHE A 235 -13.83 -2.66 -0.28
N ASN A 236 -12.97 -3.62 -0.65
CA ASN A 236 -12.08 -4.30 0.28
C ASN A 236 -10.70 -3.66 0.20
N ASP A 237 -10.28 -2.99 1.27
CA ASP A 237 -9.01 -2.25 1.31
C ASP A 237 -7.79 -3.12 1.01
N LYS A 238 -7.79 -4.39 1.45
CA LYS A 238 -6.69 -5.31 1.15
C LYS A 238 -6.57 -5.55 -0.35
N ASP A 239 -7.67 -5.97 -0.97
CA ASP A 239 -7.71 -6.34 -2.38
C ASP A 239 -7.51 -5.11 -3.27
N GLY A 240 -8.22 -4.02 -2.97
CA GLY A 240 -8.11 -2.75 -3.67
C GLY A 240 -6.71 -2.15 -3.61
N VAL A 241 -6.06 -2.13 -2.43
CA VAL A 241 -4.69 -1.61 -2.35
C VAL A 241 -3.70 -2.51 -3.10
N GLN A 242 -3.90 -3.83 -3.06
CA GLN A 242 -3.03 -4.79 -3.74
C GLN A 242 -3.13 -4.70 -5.27
N GLU A 243 -4.34 -4.57 -5.81
CA GLU A 243 -4.61 -4.58 -7.25
C GLU A 243 -4.44 -3.20 -7.91
N LEU A 244 -4.79 -2.11 -7.19
CA LEU A 244 -4.89 -0.78 -7.80
C LEU A 244 -3.64 0.09 -7.62
N TYR A 245 -2.72 -0.25 -6.71
CA TYR A 245 -1.54 0.57 -6.41
C TYR A 245 -0.23 -0.13 -6.78
N GLN A 246 0.74 0.67 -7.22
CA GLN A 246 2.09 0.21 -7.51
C GLN A 246 2.70 -0.49 -6.29
N GLY A 247 3.17 -1.72 -6.48
CA GLY A 247 3.77 -2.52 -5.41
C GLY A 247 2.82 -2.76 -4.24
N GLY A 248 1.51 -2.83 -4.49
CA GLY A 248 0.49 -2.98 -3.45
C GLY A 248 0.52 -1.84 -2.43
N GLY A 249 0.87 -0.61 -2.86
CA GLY A 249 0.96 0.56 -1.99
C GLY A 249 2.23 0.62 -1.11
N ALA A 250 3.21 -0.26 -1.33
CA ALA A 250 4.47 -0.29 -0.57
C ALA A 250 5.59 0.55 -1.20
N LEU A 251 5.29 1.43 -2.16
CA LEU A 251 6.29 2.27 -2.83
C LEU A 251 6.82 3.34 -1.87
N THR A 252 8.14 3.42 -1.73
CA THR A 252 8.82 4.34 -0.81
C THR A 252 10.12 4.87 -1.41
N THR A 253 10.53 6.05 -0.96
CA THR A 253 11.89 6.59 -1.20
C THR A 253 12.99 5.65 -0.70
N THR A 254 14.19 5.71 -1.29
CA THR A 254 15.32 4.83 -0.95
C THR A 254 15.74 4.91 0.54
N ASN A 255 15.47 6.04 1.21
CA ASN A 255 15.74 6.25 2.64
C ASN A 255 14.52 5.99 3.56
N GLN A 256 13.38 5.59 2.97
CA GLN A 256 12.13 5.27 3.65
C GLN A 256 11.58 6.43 4.50
N GLN A 257 11.72 7.67 4.02
CA GLN A 257 11.15 8.84 4.68
C GLN A 257 9.80 9.26 4.09
N MET A 258 9.54 8.93 2.83
CA MET A 258 8.26 9.19 2.17
C MET A 258 7.70 7.90 1.57
N PHE A 259 6.39 7.72 1.75
CA PHE A 259 5.59 6.71 1.06
C PHE A 259 4.85 7.37 -0.09
N ILE A 260 4.72 6.65 -1.20
CA ILE A 260 4.10 7.16 -2.43
C ILE A 260 2.96 6.21 -2.79
N LEU A 261 1.73 6.69 -2.69
CA LEU A 261 0.57 5.99 -3.22
C LEU A 261 0.42 6.34 -4.70
N ALA A 262 0.94 5.46 -5.56
CA ALA A 262 0.86 5.61 -7.01
C ALA A 262 -0.12 4.58 -7.59
N GLY A 263 -1.16 5.04 -8.30
CA GLY A 263 -2.07 4.15 -9.02
C GLY A 263 -1.34 3.34 -10.09
N SER A 264 -1.63 2.04 -10.16
CA SER A 264 -1.12 1.08 -11.13
C SER A 264 -2.26 0.29 -11.76
N THR A 265 -3.25 1.02 -12.24
CA THR A 265 -4.47 0.54 -12.89
C THR A 265 -4.78 1.46 -14.07
N PHE A 266 -5.67 1.06 -14.98
CA PHE A 266 -6.15 1.94 -16.04
C PHE A 266 -6.75 3.23 -15.44
N GLY A 267 -6.37 4.39 -15.97
CA GLY A 267 -6.62 5.72 -15.37
C GLY A 267 -5.55 6.18 -14.37
N GLY A 268 -4.67 5.28 -13.92
CA GLY A 268 -3.57 5.58 -13.02
C GLY A 268 -4.03 6.25 -11.72
N GLY A 269 -3.42 7.38 -11.37
CA GLY A 269 -3.73 8.11 -10.15
C GLY A 269 -5.16 8.66 -10.07
N THR A 270 -5.86 8.86 -11.20
CA THR A 270 -7.24 9.36 -11.17
C THR A 270 -8.24 8.31 -10.72
N THR A 271 -7.92 7.03 -10.89
CA THR A 271 -8.78 5.91 -10.46
C THR A 271 -8.77 5.71 -8.95
N VAL A 272 -7.68 6.10 -8.28
CA VAL A 272 -7.46 5.82 -6.85
C VAL A 272 -7.45 7.08 -5.97
N ASN A 273 -7.68 8.26 -6.54
CA ASN A 273 -7.68 9.51 -5.77
C ASN A 273 -9.03 9.77 -5.07
N TRP A 274 -9.04 10.77 -4.20
CA TRP A 274 -10.23 11.25 -3.49
C TRP A 274 -11.09 12.26 -4.28
N SER A 275 -10.93 12.32 -5.62
CA SER A 275 -11.76 13.12 -6.55
C SER A 275 -11.83 14.65 -6.30
N ALA A 276 -10.88 15.23 -5.57
CA ALA A 276 -10.84 16.67 -5.38
C ALA A 276 -10.43 17.42 -6.66
N CYS A 277 -11.35 18.23 -7.20
CA CYS A 277 -11.14 19.05 -8.39
C CYS A 277 -11.13 20.54 -8.02
N LEU A 278 -9.93 21.13 -7.98
CA LEU A 278 -9.73 22.54 -7.63
C LEU A 278 -9.15 23.30 -8.82
N LYS A 279 -9.69 24.48 -9.12
CA LYS A 279 -9.16 25.31 -10.20
C LYS A 279 -7.76 25.83 -9.82
N THR A 280 -6.79 25.65 -10.73
CA THR A 280 -5.43 26.17 -10.55
C THR A 280 -5.45 27.68 -10.28
N PRO A 281 -4.87 28.15 -9.16
CA PRO A 281 -4.90 29.56 -8.79
C PRO A 281 -4.34 30.48 -9.88
N PHE A 282 -4.92 31.67 -10.03
CA PHE A 282 -4.50 32.64 -11.06
C PHE A 282 -3.01 32.97 -10.97
N LYS A 283 -2.47 33.18 -9.76
CA LYS A 283 -1.06 33.51 -9.55
C LYS A 283 -0.12 32.45 -10.15
N VAL A 284 -0.44 31.17 -9.97
CA VAL A 284 0.36 30.04 -10.49
C VAL A 284 0.32 30.03 -12.03
N ARG A 285 -0.86 30.20 -12.62
CA ARG A 285 -0.98 30.30 -14.08
C ARG A 285 -0.23 31.51 -14.62
N LYS A 286 -0.38 32.69 -14.00
CA LYS A 286 0.36 33.90 -14.42
C LYS A 286 1.88 33.69 -14.42
N GLU A 287 2.42 33.03 -13.38
CA GLU A 287 3.83 32.62 -13.32
C GLU A 287 4.22 31.73 -14.50
N TRP A 288 3.42 30.71 -14.82
CA TRP A 288 3.66 29.85 -15.98
C TRP A 288 3.66 30.59 -17.33
N TYR A 289 2.78 31.57 -17.50
CA TYR A 289 2.75 32.40 -18.71
C TYR A 289 3.96 33.32 -18.80
N ASP A 290 4.18 34.14 -17.77
CA ASP A 290 5.20 35.20 -17.80
C ASP A 290 6.63 34.63 -17.82
N ASP A 291 6.89 33.59 -17.01
CA ASP A 291 8.24 33.09 -16.79
C ASP A 291 8.58 31.89 -17.68
N TYR A 292 7.56 31.16 -18.17
CA TYR A 292 7.74 29.91 -18.91
C TYR A 292 6.99 29.83 -20.24
N GLY A 293 6.20 30.84 -20.62
CA GLY A 293 5.52 30.91 -21.92
C GLY A 293 4.41 29.88 -22.13
N VAL A 294 3.83 29.33 -21.05
CA VAL A 294 2.71 28.36 -21.15
C VAL A 294 1.40 29.11 -21.37
N GLU A 295 0.73 28.85 -22.49
CA GLU A 295 -0.57 29.45 -22.85
C GLU A 295 -1.75 28.62 -22.28
N PHE A 296 -2.87 29.27 -21.92
CA PHE A 296 -4.10 28.64 -21.39
C PHE A 296 -5.37 29.40 -21.78
#